data_AF-A0A7W7F8I8-F1
#
_entry.id   AF-A0A7W7F8I8-F1
#
_cell.length_a   1.000
_cell.length_b   1.000
_cell.length_c   1.000
_cell.angle_alpha   90.00
_cell.angle_beta   90.00
_cell.angle_gamma   90.00
#
_symmetry.space_group_name_H-M   'P 1'
#
loop_
_entity.id
_entity.type
_entity.pdbx_description
1 polymer ?
#
loop_
_entity_poly.entity_id
_entity_poly.type
_entity_poly.pdbx_seq_one_letter_code
_entity_poly.pdbx_strand_id
1 'polypeptide(L)'
;MSGNLPTILSEINAIQGEMTTRAYWRDEEKQARYRDLVTQRQAVAGPVAGGEETGPRIAIASVSEYVSEHGTADGYSTYMNLARSAADVAINMPAADYAQFERSFEALPDDITAAALAELLTSKPSAEDVPETSARSFARTPAGAILAHEWGQNFRHNMGLVRARLYRIMDRFDESNDARFLGWLESLSTPAAVAIYRKLAA
;
A
#
# COMPACT_ATOMS: atom_id res chain seq x y z
N MET A 1 15.87 24.84 20.50
CA MET A 1 16.23 25.04 19.07
C MET A 1 15.18 24.32 18.25
N SER A 2 14.19 25.04 17.73
CA SER A 2 13.16 24.44 16.88
C SER A 2 13.73 24.28 15.48
N GLY A 3 14.19 23.07 15.14
CA GLY A 3 14.66 22.75 13.79
C GLY A 3 13.53 22.94 12.78
N ASN A 4 13.80 23.65 11.68
CA ASN A 4 12.83 23.86 10.61
C ASN A 4 12.57 22.52 9.89
N LEU A 5 11.42 21.89 10.14
CA LEU A 5 11.06 20.58 9.59
C LEU A 5 11.22 20.49 8.05
N PRO A 6 10.77 21.48 7.26
CA PRO A 6 11.08 21.57 5.83
C PRO A 6 12.56 21.41 5.47
N THR A 7 13.46 22.01 6.24
CA THR A 7 14.90 21.94 6.00
C THR A 7 15.44 20.54 6.30
N ILE A 8 15.01 19.93 7.41
CA ILE A 8 15.39 18.56 7.80
C ILE A 8 14.95 17.57 6.72
N LEU A 9 13.72 17.68 6.23
CA LEU A 9 13.18 16.80 5.19
C LEU A 9 13.92 16.96 3.85
N SER A 10 14.22 18.19 3.45
CA SER A 10 15.00 18.46 2.24
C SER A 10 16.39 17.81 2.28
N GLU A 11 17.05 17.85 3.45
CA GLU A 11 18.40 17.32 3.61
C GLU A 11 18.41 15.79 3.67
N ILE A 12 17.42 15.18 4.34
CA ILE A 12 17.19 13.72 4.31
C ILE A 12 17.01 13.23 2.87
N ASN A 13 16.18 13.90 2.08
CA ASN A 13 15.92 13.52 0.69
C ASN A 13 17.17 13.62 -0.18
N ALA A 14 18.00 14.65 0.03
CA ALA A 14 19.26 14.81 -0.69
C ALA A 14 20.23 13.65 -0.39
N ILE A 15 20.39 13.29 0.89
CA ILE A 15 21.27 12.18 1.29
C ILE A 15 20.74 10.84 0.78
N GLN A 16 19.42 10.60 0.85
CA GLN A 16 18.80 9.36 0.34
C GLN A 16 19.03 9.16 -1.15
N GLY A 17 19.05 10.23 -1.95
CA GLY A 17 19.42 10.16 -3.36
C GLY A 17 20.82 9.61 -3.59
N GLU A 18 21.76 9.88 -2.68
CA GLU A 18 23.15 9.45 -2.76
C GLU A 18 23.41 8.04 -2.17
N MET A 19 22.50 7.50 -1.36
CA MET A 19 22.64 6.17 -0.72
C MET A 19 22.80 5.02 -1.71
N THR A 20 22.38 5.22 -2.96
CA THR A 20 22.53 4.26 -4.05
C THR A 20 23.98 4.18 -4.59
N THR A 21 24.83 5.13 -4.21
CA THR A 21 26.22 5.22 -4.70
C THR A 21 27.21 4.59 -3.72
N ARG A 22 28.32 4.03 -4.25
CA ARG A 22 29.44 3.56 -3.40
C ARG A 22 30.10 4.69 -2.59
N ALA A 23 29.93 5.94 -3.00
CA ALA A 23 30.51 7.10 -2.33
C ALA A 23 29.90 7.31 -0.94
N TYR A 24 28.56 7.21 -0.83
CA TYR A 24 27.86 7.32 0.45
C TYR A 24 28.35 6.30 1.49
N TRP A 25 28.53 5.04 1.09
CA TRP A 25 28.95 3.96 2.00
C TRP A 25 30.39 4.11 2.51
N ARG A 26 31.18 5.01 1.92
CA ARG A 26 32.55 5.34 2.36
C ARG A 26 32.64 6.67 3.12
N ASP A 27 31.54 7.41 3.22
CA ASP A 27 31.47 8.72 3.86
C ASP A 27 30.78 8.58 5.22
N GLU A 28 31.57 8.33 6.26
CA GLU A 28 31.08 8.14 7.64
C GLU A 28 30.43 9.41 8.21
N GLU A 29 30.90 10.59 7.80
CA GLU A 29 30.35 11.88 8.23
C GLU A 29 28.93 12.07 7.69
N LYS A 30 28.71 11.74 6.40
CA LYS A 30 27.40 11.80 5.78
C LYS A 30 26.42 10.78 6.40
N GLN A 31 26.88 9.59 6.76
CA GLN A 31 26.08 8.60 7.48
C GLN A 31 25.70 9.08 8.89
N ALA A 32 26.63 9.70 9.61
CA ALA A 32 26.37 10.30 10.91
C ALA A 32 25.34 11.43 10.81
N ARG A 33 25.51 12.33 9.83
CA ARG A 33 24.56 13.42 9.54
C ARG A 33 23.16 12.89 9.24
N TYR A 34 23.04 11.81 8.47
CA TYR A 34 21.76 11.18 8.20
C TYR A 34 21.07 10.68 9.48
N ARG A 35 21.79 9.97 10.34
CA ARG A 35 21.26 9.50 11.64
C ARG A 35 20.81 10.65 12.52
N ASP A 36 21.60 11.73 12.59
CA ASP A 36 21.23 12.94 13.33
C ASP A 36 19.96 13.59 12.77
N LEU A 37 19.83 13.70 11.45
CA LEU A 37 18.65 14.26 10.80
C LEU A 37 17.39 13.43 11.04
N VAL A 38 17.50 12.10 11.00
CA VAL A 38 16.39 11.19 11.35
C VAL A 38 15.99 11.38 12.81
N THR A 39 16.95 11.52 13.71
CA THR A 39 16.71 11.76 15.15
C THR A 39 16.06 13.13 15.38
N GLN A 40 16.52 14.18 14.70
CA GLN A 40 15.93 15.52 14.76
C GLN A 40 14.51 15.54 14.19
N ARG A 41 14.26 14.81 13.08
CA ARG A 41 12.91 14.64 12.53
C ARG A 41 11.99 13.99 13.57
N GLN A 42 12.43 12.94 14.24
CA GLN A 42 11.66 12.29 15.31
C GLN A 42 11.42 13.25 16.50
N ALA A 43 12.42 14.02 16.91
CA ALA A 43 12.25 14.99 17.99
C ALA A 43 11.28 16.13 17.64
N VAL A 44 11.28 16.61 16.39
CA VAL A 44 10.38 17.68 15.91
C VAL A 44 8.97 17.15 15.62
N ALA A 45 8.85 15.91 15.17
CA ALA A 45 7.56 15.23 15.02
C ALA A 45 6.89 14.91 16.39
N GLY A 46 7.62 15.14 17.50
CA GLY A 46 7.23 14.69 18.83
C GLY A 46 7.54 13.20 19.01
N PRO A 47 7.53 12.69 20.27
CA PRO A 47 7.50 11.26 20.46
C PRO A 47 6.37 10.72 19.59
N VAL A 48 6.69 9.80 18.67
CA VAL A 48 5.68 8.88 18.16
C VAL A 48 5.18 8.25 19.44
N ALA A 49 4.03 8.73 19.93
CA ALA A 49 3.48 8.24 21.17
C ALA A 49 3.53 6.73 21.03
N GLY A 50 4.15 6.06 22.00
CA GLY A 50 3.91 4.65 22.24
C GLY A 50 2.46 4.47 22.66
N GLY A 51 1.52 4.93 21.82
CA GLY A 51 0.19 4.41 21.78
C GLY A 51 0.38 2.94 21.51
N GLU A 52 -0.26 2.13 22.34
CA GLU A 52 -0.51 0.72 22.08
C GLU A 52 -0.60 0.47 20.57
N GLU A 53 0.01 -0.61 20.08
CA GLU A 53 -0.21 -1.15 18.73
C GLU A 53 -1.71 -1.36 18.49
N THR A 54 -2.37 -0.25 18.18
CA THR A 54 -3.74 -0.04 17.73
C THR A 54 -3.67 0.25 16.24
N GLY A 55 -2.73 -0.43 15.57
CA GLY A 55 -2.91 -0.68 14.15
C GLY A 55 -4.28 -1.35 13.95
N PRO A 56 -4.91 -1.13 12.80
CA PRO A 56 -6.19 -1.75 12.49
C PRO A 56 -6.09 -3.27 12.66
N ARG A 57 -6.86 -3.82 13.60
CA ARG A 57 -6.94 -5.26 13.84
C ARG A 57 -8.16 -5.79 13.12
N ILE A 58 -7.94 -6.55 12.07
CA ILE A 58 -9.01 -7.33 11.46
C ILE A 58 -9.32 -8.49 12.38
N ALA A 59 -10.50 -8.49 12.99
CA ALA A 59 -10.97 -9.59 13.80
C ALA A 59 -11.17 -10.82 12.91
N ILE A 60 -10.43 -11.89 13.17
CA ILE A 60 -10.56 -13.16 12.46
C ILE A 60 -11.38 -14.09 13.34
N ALA A 61 -12.56 -14.48 12.86
CA ALA A 61 -13.40 -15.47 13.51
C ALA A 61 -12.70 -16.83 13.54
N SER A 62 -12.76 -17.49 14.69
CA SER A 62 -12.45 -18.91 14.81
C SER A 62 -13.39 -19.76 13.94
N VAL A 63 -12.98 -20.99 13.62
CA VAL A 63 -13.84 -21.94 12.89
C VAL A 63 -15.19 -22.11 13.59
N SER A 64 -15.19 -22.20 14.93
CA SER A 64 -16.42 -22.34 15.73
C SER A 64 -17.34 -21.13 15.63
N GLU A 65 -16.79 -19.91 15.68
CA GLU A 65 -17.58 -18.68 15.52
C GLU A 65 -18.16 -18.59 14.11
N TYR A 66 -17.35 -18.88 13.09
CA TYR A 66 -17.80 -18.89 11.69
C TYR A 66 -18.93 -19.91 11.47
N VAL A 67 -18.77 -21.14 11.96
CA VAL A 67 -19.81 -22.20 11.87
C VAL A 67 -21.07 -21.81 12.63
N SER A 68 -20.94 -21.16 13.80
CA SER A 68 -22.08 -20.68 14.56
C SER A 68 -22.88 -19.62 13.79
N GLU A 69 -22.20 -18.79 13.00
CA GLU A 69 -22.83 -17.73 12.20
C GLU A 69 -23.40 -18.26 10.87
N HIS A 70 -22.68 -19.14 10.19
CA HIS A 70 -22.99 -19.58 8.82
C HIS A 70 -23.67 -20.96 8.75
N GLY A 71 -23.74 -21.70 9.85
CA GLY A 71 -24.33 -23.04 9.94
C GLY A 71 -23.48 -24.16 9.31
N THR A 72 -22.34 -23.84 8.68
CA THR A 72 -21.41 -24.78 8.05
C THR A 72 -19.97 -24.29 8.15
N ALA A 73 -19.01 -25.21 8.05
CA ALA A 73 -17.59 -24.89 7.90
C ALA A 73 -17.19 -24.63 6.44
N ASP A 74 -18.09 -24.94 5.49
CA ASP A 74 -17.87 -24.69 4.08
C ASP A 74 -17.65 -23.19 3.84
N GLY A 75 -16.58 -22.85 3.12
CA GLY A 75 -16.20 -21.46 2.86
C GLY A 75 -15.26 -20.85 3.91
N TYR A 76 -14.99 -21.51 5.04
CA TYR A 76 -14.08 -20.96 6.07
C TYR A 76 -12.66 -20.68 5.54
N SER A 77 -12.13 -21.55 4.68
CA SER A 77 -10.81 -21.32 4.06
C SER A 77 -10.79 -20.05 3.18
N THR A 78 -11.90 -19.80 2.47
CA THR A 78 -12.07 -18.61 1.64
C THR A 78 -12.14 -17.36 2.51
N TYR A 79 -12.94 -17.40 3.57
CA TYR A 79 -13.00 -16.36 4.59
C TYR A 79 -11.61 -16.05 5.16
N MET A 80 -10.86 -17.07 5.59
CA MET A 80 -9.51 -16.89 6.14
C MET A 80 -8.53 -16.25 5.16
N ASN A 81 -8.62 -16.61 3.87
CA ASN A 81 -7.78 -16.02 2.83
C ASN A 81 -8.14 -14.55 2.55
N LEU A 82 -9.43 -14.21 2.57
CA LEU A 82 -9.90 -12.82 2.48
C LEU A 82 -9.46 -12.01 3.69
N ALA A 83 -9.69 -12.51 4.90
CA ALA A 83 -9.31 -11.83 6.14
C ALA A 83 -7.80 -11.57 6.20
N ARG A 84 -6.98 -12.57 5.82
CA ARG A 84 -5.52 -12.39 5.69
C ARG A 84 -5.18 -11.32 4.66
N SER A 85 -5.86 -11.34 3.51
CA SER A 85 -5.60 -10.37 2.44
C SER A 85 -5.96 -8.94 2.83
N ALA A 86 -7.06 -8.75 3.55
CA ALA A 86 -7.42 -7.48 4.12
C ALA A 86 -6.42 -7.05 5.21
N ALA A 87 -5.95 -7.98 6.04
CA ALA A 87 -4.96 -7.70 7.09
C ALA A 87 -3.62 -7.25 6.50
N ASP A 88 -3.19 -7.84 5.38
CA ASP A 88 -2.01 -7.40 4.63
C ASP A 88 -2.12 -5.95 4.15
N VAL A 89 -3.31 -5.52 3.72
CA VAL A 89 -3.55 -4.11 3.34
C VAL A 89 -3.52 -3.22 4.59
N ALA A 90 -4.21 -3.64 5.65
CA ALA A 90 -4.37 -2.89 6.89
C ALA A 90 -3.03 -2.64 7.60
N ILE A 91 -2.16 -3.65 7.71
CA ILE A 91 -0.87 -3.54 8.41
C ILE A 91 0.12 -2.60 7.70
N ASN A 92 -0.08 -2.38 6.40
CA ASN A 92 0.75 -1.49 5.59
C ASN A 92 0.25 -0.03 5.58
N MET A 93 -0.72 0.29 6.44
CA MET A 93 -1.40 1.59 6.45
C MET A 93 -1.44 2.19 7.87
N PRO A 94 -1.24 3.52 8.03
CA PRO A 94 -1.51 4.18 9.31
C PRO A 94 -2.98 4.01 9.71
N ALA A 95 -3.27 3.92 11.02
CA ALA A 95 -4.63 3.65 11.52
C ALA A 95 -5.66 4.70 11.05
N ALA A 96 -5.28 5.97 10.98
CA ALA A 96 -6.16 7.05 10.49
C ALA A 96 -6.51 6.88 9.00
N ASP A 97 -5.52 6.49 8.18
CA ASP A 97 -5.71 6.20 6.76
C ASP A 97 -6.57 4.94 6.57
N TYR A 98 -6.39 3.92 7.41
CA TYR A 98 -7.19 2.68 7.34
C TYR A 98 -8.69 2.97 7.59
N ALA A 99 -9.03 3.74 8.62
CA ALA A 99 -10.42 4.09 8.90
C ALA A 99 -11.07 4.94 7.79
N GLN A 100 -10.27 5.70 7.02
CA GLN A 100 -10.76 6.39 5.83
C GLN A 100 -10.91 5.42 4.65
N PHE A 101 -9.92 4.55 4.44
CA PHE A 101 -9.94 3.51 3.41
C PHE A 101 -11.16 2.60 3.57
N GLU A 102 -11.37 2.04 4.76
CA GLU A 102 -12.49 1.16 5.09
C GLU A 102 -13.83 1.81 4.75
N ARG A 103 -14.09 3.02 5.26
CA ARG A 103 -15.31 3.77 4.92
C ARG A 103 -15.47 4.06 3.43
N SER A 104 -14.37 4.35 2.73
CA SER A 104 -14.42 4.59 1.27
C SER A 104 -14.70 3.31 0.49
N PHE A 105 -14.19 2.17 0.97
CA PHE A 105 -14.37 0.86 0.36
C PHE A 105 -15.80 0.35 0.60
N GLU A 106 -16.33 0.50 1.82
CA GLU A 106 -17.73 0.19 2.15
C GLU A 106 -18.75 1.06 1.38
N ALA A 107 -18.34 2.25 0.94
CA ALA A 107 -19.17 3.12 0.12
C ALA A 107 -19.22 2.71 -1.36
N LEU A 108 -18.42 1.73 -1.79
CA LEU A 108 -18.49 1.20 -3.14
C LEU A 108 -19.77 0.35 -3.34
N PRO A 109 -20.32 0.33 -4.56
CA PRO A 109 -21.31 -0.67 -4.96
C PRO A 109 -20.88 -2.10 -4.62
N ASP A 110 -21.83 -2.93 -4.17
CA ASP A 110 -21.58 -4.31 -3.71
C ASP A 110 -20.89 -5.18 -4.78
N ASP A 111 -21.23 -4.99 -6.05
CA ASP A 111 -20.64 -5.69 -7.19
C ASP A 111 -19.16 -5.33 -7.40
N ILE A 112 -18.80 -4.05 -7.23
CA ILE A 112 -17.41 -3.59 -7.26
C ILE A 112 -16.62 -4.19 -6.09
N THR A 113 -17.19 -4.13 -4.89
CA THR A 113 -16.59 -4.72 -3.68
C THR A 113 -16.37 -6.22 -3.85
N ALA A 114 -17.39 -6.94 -4.32
CA ALA A 114 -17.31 -8.39 -4.56
C ALA A 114 -16.26 -8.74 -5.62
N ALA A 115 -16.16 -7.99 -6.71
CA ALA A 115 -15.14 -8.21 -7.74
C ALA A 115 -13.72 -7.95 -7.22
N ALA A 116 -13.50 -6.87 -6.48
CA ALA A 116 -12.21 -6.56 -5.87
C ALA A 116 -11.76 -7.65 -4.89
N LEU A 117 -12.66 -8.07 -3.99
CA LEU A 117 -12.38 -9.16 -3.03
C LEU A 117 -12.15 -10.49 -3.73
N ALA A 118 -12.92 -10.81 -4.77
CA ALA A 118 -12.73 -12.03 -5.53
C ALA A 118 -11.37 -12.06 -6.24
N GLU A 119 -10.86 -10.93 -6.74
CA GLU A 119 -9.51 -10.87 -7.34
C GLU A 119 -8.40 -11.13 -6.31
N LEU A 120 -8.59 -10.78 -5.03
CA LEU A 120 -7.62 -11.11 -3.98
C LEU A 120 -7.48 -12.62 -3.73
N LEU A 121 -8.47 -13.41 -4.17
CA LEU A 121 -8.46 -14.87 -4.08
C LEU A 121 -7.92 -15.55 -5.32
N THR A 122 -7.69 -14.82 -6.41
CA THR A 122 -7.20 -15.41 -7.66
C THR A 122 -5.68 -15.59 -7.63
N SER A 123 -5.22 -16.65 -8.30
CA SER A 123 -3.80 -16.87 -8.52
C SER A 123 -3.17 -15.71 -9.30
N LYS A 124 -1.93 -15.40 -8.95
CA LYS A 124 -1.11 -14.38 -9.61
C LYS A 124 -1.16 -14.52 -11.13
N PRO A 125 -1.55 -13.46 -11.89
CA PRO A 125 -1.52 -13.51 -13.33
C PRO A 125 -0.08 -13.60 -13.86
N SER A 126 0.08 -14.14 -15.07
CA SER A 126 1.24 -13.78 -15.89
C SER A 126 1.00 -12.38 -16.45
N ALA A 127 2.00 -11.50 -16.35
CA ALA A 127 1.92 -10.15 -16.87
C ALA A 127 3.23 -9.76 -17.54
N GLU A 128 3.10 -9.04 -18.65
CA GLU A 128 4.23 -8.38 -19.30
C GLU A 128 4.64 -7.13 -18.52
N ASP A 129 5.92 -6.79 -18.60
CA ASP A 129 6.43 -5.54 -18.06
C ASP A 129 5.73 -4.35 -18.70
N VAL A 130 5.33 -3.37 -17.89
CA VAL A 130 4.80 -2.12 -18.45
C VAL A 130 5.89 -1.38 -19.25
N PRO A 131 5.52 -0.62 -20.29
CA PRO A 131 6.48 0.23 -20.99
C PRO A 131 7.19 1.20 -20.04
N GLU A 132 8.47 1.44 -20.30
CA GLU A 132 9.31 2.34 -19.50
C GLU A 132 8.71 3.75 -19.34
N THR A 133 8.06 4.26 -20.40
CA THR A 133 7.38 5.56 -20.37
C THR A 133 6.22 5.58 -19.38
N SER A 134 5.39 4.54 -19.36
CA SER A 134 4.28 4.40 -18.40
C SER A 134 4.80 4.26 -16.97
N ALA A 135 5.86 3.47 -16.75
CA ALA A 135 6.49 3.32 -15.46
C ALA A 135 7.04 4.67 -14.94
N ARG A 136 7.79 5.42 -15.76
CA ARG A 136 8.28 6.76 -15.39
C ARG A 136 7.15 7.73 -15.10
N SER A 137 6.05 7.67 -15.83
CA SER A 137 4.89 8.53 -15.59
C SER A 137 4.28 8.24 -14.21
N PHE A 138 4.04 6.95 -13.91
CA PHE A 138 3.50 6.56 -12.61
C PHE A 138 4.45 6.89 -11.46
N ALA A 139 5.77 6.69 -11.65
CA ALA A 139 6.80 7.02 -10.65
C ALA A 139 6.86 8.51 -10.26
N ARG A 140 6.21 9.41 -11.01
CA ARG A 140 6.08 10.84 -10.66
C ARG A 140 4.91 11.12 -9.71
N THR A 141 4.00 10.17 -9.54
CA THR A 141 2.94 10.29 -8.54
C THR A 141 3.51 10.00 -7.14
N PRO A 142 2.91 10.53 -6.05
CA PRO A 142 3.40 10.24 -4.69
C PRO A 142 3.47 8.74 -4.37
N ALA A 143 2.43 7.97 -4.70
CA ALA A 143 2.42 6.53 -4.49
C ALA A 143 3.42 5.81 -5.39
N GLY A 144 3.48 6.17 -6.67
CA GLY A 144 4.40 5.54 -7.62
C GLY A 144 5.86 5.83 -7.31
N ALA A 145 6.21 6.99 -6.75
CA ALA A 145 7.57 7.28 -6.31
C ALA A 145 8.02 6.34 -5.16
N ILE A 146 7.13 6.09 -4.19
CA ILE A 146 7.38 5.16 -3.08
C ILE A 146 7.58 3.74 -3.63
N LEU A 147 6.68 3.29 -4.50
CA LEU A 147 6.73 1.94 -5.08
C LEU A 147 7.93 1.75 -6.02
N ALA A 148 8.31 2.78 -6.78
CA ALA A 148 9.50 2.74 -7.63
C ALA A 148 10.78 2.57 -6.79
N HIS A 149 10.86 3.27 -5.65
CA HIS A 149 11.96 3.12 -4.72
C HIS A 149 11.99 1.72 -4.09
N GLU A 150 10.83 1.23 -3.64
CA GLU A 150 10.70 -0.06 -2.96
C GLU A 150 10.97 -1.25 -3.90
N TRP A 151 10.35 -1.27 -5.08
CA TRP A 151 10.46 -2.41 -6.00
C TRP A 151 11.74 -2.39 -6.84
N GLY A 152 12.39 -1.23 -6.96
CA GLY A 152 13.66 -1.08 -7.67
C GLY A 152 13.59 -1.62 -9.10
N GLN A 153 14.43 -2.61 -9.42
CA GLN A 153 14.50 -3.22 -10.75
C GLN A 153 13.21 -3.97 -11.14
N ASN A 154 12.42 -4.43 -10.15
CA ASN A 154 11.17 -5.15 -10.39
C ASN A 154 9.96 -4.21 -10.58
N PHE A 155 10.17 -2.89 -10.54
CA PHE A 155 9.07 -1.92 -10.58
C PHE A 155 8.16 -2.09 -11.81
N ARG A 156 8.74 -2.27 -13.00
CA ARG A 156 7.98 -2.46 -14.24
C ARG A 156 7.19 -3.76 -14.27
N HIS A 157 7.78 -4.83 -13.76
CA HIS A 157 7.13 -6.13 -13.66
C HIS A 157 5.93 -6.09 -12.70
N ASN A 158 6.15 -5.54 -11.50
CA ASN A 158 5.11 -5.39 -10.48
C ASN A 158 3.97 -4.48 -10.96
N MET A 159 4.28 -3.39 -11.67
CA MET A 159 3.25 -2.57 -12.32
C MET A 159 2.47 -3.34 -13.40
N GLY A 160 3.12 -4.27 -14.11
CA GLY A 160 2.47 -5.17 -15.05
C GLY A 160 1.44 -6.07 -14.36
N LEU A 161 1.81 -6.66 -13.22
CA LEU A 161 0.93 -7.48 -12.39
C LEU A 161 -0.26 -6.69 -11.85
N VAL A 162 0.00 -5.51 -11.27
CA VAL A 162 -1.05 -4.59 -10.80
C VAL A 162 -2.02 -4.28 -11.93
N ARG A 163 -1.52 -3.89 -13.10
CA ARG A 163 -2.35 -3.56 -14.26
C ARG A 163 -3.20 -4.76 -14.72
N ALA A 164 -2.61 -5.95 -14.80
CA ALA A 164 -3.32 -7.16 -15.20
C ALA A 164 -4.46 -7.52 -14.23
N ARG A 165 -4.23 -7.37 -12.91
CA ARG A 165 -5.29 -7.60 -11.91
C ARG A 165 -6.38 -6.54 -11.95
N LEU A 166 -6.01 -5.26 -12.10
CA LEU A 166 -6.99 -4.18 -12.24
C LEU A 166 -7.87 -4.40 -13.47
N TYR A 167 -7.31 -4.80 -14.61
CA TYR A 167 -8.12 -5.17 -15.78
C TYR A 167 -9.05 -6.34 -15.51
N ARG A 168 -8.61 -7.39 -14.81
CA ARG A 168 -9.51 -8.51 -14.44
C ARG A 168 -10.65 -8.12 -13.51
N ILE A 169 -10.43 -7.11 -12.65
CA ILE A 169 -11.49 -6.55 -11.81
C ILE A 169 -12.49 -5.79 -12.71
N MET A 170 -11.98 -4.91 -13.57
CA MET A 170 -12.78 -4.09 -14.49
C MET A 170 -13.54 -4.91 -15.55
N ASP A 171 -12.98 -6.03 -16.03
CA ASP A 171 -13.64 -6.94 -16.97
C ASP A 171 -14.95 -7.55 -16.42
N ARG A 172 -15.23 -7.37 -15.11
CA ARG A 172 -16.47 -7.82 -14.46
C ARG A 172 -17.54 -6.73 -14.37
N PHE A 173 -17.22 -5.52 -14.81
CA PHE A 173 -18.05 -4.33 -14.66
C PHE A 173 -18.67 -3.91 -15.99
N ASP A 174 -19.68 -3.05 -15.90
CA ASP A 174 -20.07 -2.19 -17.00
C ASP A 174 -19.26 -0.87 -16.97
N GLU A 175 -19.36 -0.08 -18.02
CA GLU A 175 -18.61 1.18 -18.16
C GLU A 175 -18.90 2.18 -17.01
N SER A 176 -20.10 2.16 -16.44
CA SER A 176 -20.46 3.03 -15.31
C SER A 176 -19.70 2.62 -14.04
N ASN A 177 -19.59 1.32 -13.79
CA ASN A 177 -18.87 0.79 -12.64
C ASN A 177 -17.35 0.91 -12.79
N ASP A 178 -16.82 0.83 -14.01
CA ASP A 178 -15.41 1.13 -14.30
C ASP A 178 -15.02 2.54 -13.84
N ALA A 179 -15.81 3.55 -14.25
CA ALA A 179 -15.56 4.93 -13.86
C ALA A 179 -15.63 5.14 -12.33
N ARG A 180 -16.56 4.46 -11.66
CA ARG A 180 -16.67 4.52 -10.18
C ARG A 180 -15.49 3.87 -9.49
N PHE A 181 -15.09 2.68 -9.94
CA PHE A 181 -13.95 1.96 -9.37
C PHE A 181 -12.64 2.73 -9.55
N LEU A 182 -12.39 3.25 -10.76
CA LEU A 182 -11.21 4.08 -11.02
C LEU A 182 -11.24 5.38 -10.22
N GLY A 183 -12.38 6.05 -10.15
CA GLY A 183 -12.53 7.26 -9.34
C GLY A 183 -12.28 7.01 -7.85
N TRP A 184 -12.73 5.87 -7.32
CA TRP A 184 -12.41 5.46 -5.96
C TRP A 184 -10.91 5.21 -5.78
N LEU A 185 -10.28 4.45 -6.68
CA LEU A 185 -8.85 4.15 -6.62
C LEU A 185 -7.98 5.41 -6.68
N GLU A 186 -8.35 6.38 -7.51
CA GLU A 186 -7.69 7.69 -7.62
C GLU A 186 -7.92 8.60 -6.40
N SER A 187 -9.01 8.39 -5.66
CA SER A 187 -9.33 9.15 -4.44
C SER A 187 -8.59 8.69 -3.19
N LEU A 188 -7.92 7.52 -3.25
CA LEU A 188 -7.20 6.96 -2.12
C LEU A 188 -6.08 7.88 -1.64
N SER A 189 -5.88 7.93 -0.31
CA SER A 189 -4.68 8.56 0.25
C SER A 189 -3.42 7.84 -0.24
N THR A 190 -2.27 8.53 -0.24
CA THR A 190 -1.02 7.93 -0.69
C THR A 190 -0.68 6.62 0.05
N PRO A 191 -0.78 6.52 1.39
CA PRO A 191 -0.58 5.26 2.10
C PRO A 191 -1.55 4.15 1.66
N ALA A 192 -2.84 4.49 1.48
CA ALA A 192 -3.85 3.52 1.05
C ALA A 192 -3.59 3.00 -0.36
N ALA A 193 -3.27 3.88 -1.31
CA ALA A 193 -2.93 3.51 -2.68
C ALA A 193 -1.70 2.59 -2.71
N VAL A 194 -0.64 2.92 -1.96
CA VAL A 194 0.57 2.08 -1.86
C VAL A 194 0.23 0.68 -1.32
N ALA A 195 -0.57 0.59 -0.26
CA ALA A 195 -0.97 -0.70 0.32
C ALA A 195 -1.76 -1.56 -0.67
N ILE A 196 -2.70 -0.97 -1.40
CA ILE A 196 -3.47 -1.66 -2.44
C ILE A 196 -2.56 -2.13 -3.58
N TYR A 197 -1.67 -1.27 -4.09
CA TYR A 197 -0.76 -1.65 -5.17
C TYR A 197 0.21 -2.77 -4.75
N ARG A 198 0.72 -2.76 -3.51
CA ARG A 198 1.50 -3.90 -2.97
C ARG A 198 0.68 -5.18 -2.97
N LYS A 199 -0.57 -5.11 -2.51
CA LYS A 199 -1.43 -6.29 -2.45
C LYS A 199 -1.76 -6.84 -3.84
N LEU A 200 -1.98 -5.99 -4.83
CA LEU A 200 -2.21 -6.40 -6.21
C LEU A 200 -0.93 -6.97 -6.88
N ALA A 201 0.26 -6.52 -6.48
CA ALA A 201 1.53 -7.03 -7.00
C ALA A 201 1.95 -8.39 -6.39
N ALA A 202 1.39 -8.76 -5.23
CA ALA A 202 1.66 -10.03 -4.55
C ALA A 202 1.19 -11.22 -5.41
#